data_AF-A0A0R1PKM8-F1
#
_entry.id   AF-A0A0R1PKM8-F1
#
_cell.length_a   1.000
_cell.length_b   1.000
_cell.length_c   1.000
_cell.angle_alpha   90.00
_cell.angle_beta   90.00
_cell.angle_gamma   90.00
#
_symmetry.space_group_name_H-M   'P 1'
#
loop_
_entity.id
_entity.type
_entity.pdbx_description
1 polymer ?
#
loop_
_entity_poly.entity_id
_entity_poly.type
_entity_poly.pdbx_seq_one_letter_code
_entity_poly.pdbx_strand_id
1 'polypeptide(L)'
;MIAYSLSKGKHFILQLLGTSGSVKFTLPLVPRDYVSNNEVIYMQQIVLPIKDSNVLKEVQDTLLNNFKAGRRNYTIFQVGKATLLRVSDVMCLKQADIFNPDGSIKQNAFIHDRKTGKPNTLYLKPVQTELLLYRQWLLDHKLESEWLFPSIQHPERHITEKQFYKIMR
;
A
#
# COMPACT_ATOMS: atom_id res chain seq x y z
N MET A 1 -16.03 -33.57 8.83
CA MET A 1 -14.80 -34.37 9.06
C MET A 1 -13.86 -34.04 7.91
N ILE A 2 -12.81 -33.24 8.15
CA ILE A 2 -11.89 -32.82 7.08
C ILE A 2 -10.78 -33.86 7.00
N ALA A 3 -10.69 -34.57 5.88
CA ALA A 3 -9.59 -35.49 5.59
C ALA A 3 -8.55 -34.77 4.73
N TYR A 4 -7.27 -34.97 5.03
CA TYR A 4 -6.14 -34.45 4.25
C TYR A 4 -5.41 -35.62 3.59
N SER A 5 -5.04 -35.46 2.31
CA SER A 5 -4.19 -36.41 1.59
C SER A 5 -2.95 -35.69 1.06
N LEU A 6 -1.78 -36.25 1.34
CA LEU A 6 -0.47 -35.75 0.92
C LEU A 6 -0.07 -36.40 -0.40
N SER A 7 0.04 -35.61 -1.47
CA SER A 7 0.70 -36.05 -2.71
C SER A 7 2.11 -35.47 -2.76
N LYS A 8 3.10 -36.33 -3.00
CA LYS A 8 4.53 -35.96 -3.01
C LYS A 8 4.81 -34.97 -4.13
N GLY A 9 5.21 -33.75 -3.75
CA GLY A 9 5.79 -32.75 -4.65
C GLY A 9 5.23 -31.35 -4.41
N LYS A 10 5.99 -30.52 -3.67
CA LYS A 10 6.00 -29.04 -3.55
C LYS A 10 4.70 -28.21 -3.72
N HIS A 11 3.52 -28.80 -3.67
CA HIS A 11 2.24 -28.10 -3.75
C HIS A 11 1.23 -28.75 -2.79
N PHE A 12 0.71 -27.96 -1.85
CA PHE A 12 -0.39 -28.35 -0.99
C PHE A 12 -1.71 -28.14 -1.73
N ILE A 13 -2.51 -29.21 -1.89
CA ILE A 13 -3.86 -29.12 -2.45
C ILE A 13 -4.84 -29.32 -1.29
N LEU A 14 -5.54 -28.26 -0.90
CA LEU A 14 -6.67 -28.36 0.03
C LEU A 14 -7.91 -28.75 -0.78
N GLN A 15 -8.47 -29.94 -0.52
CA GLN A 15 -9.72 -30.38 -1.15
C GLN A 15 -10.83 -30.39 -0.09
N LEU A 16 -11.75 -29.44 -0.17
CA LEU A 16 -12.97 -29.44 0.64
C LEU A 16 -14.04 -30.25 -0.10
N LEU A 17 -14.40 -31.42 0.43
CA LEU A 17 -15.51 -32.21 -0.09
C LEU A 17 -16.83 -31.66 0.49
N GLY A 18 -17.49 -30.80 -0.27
CA GLY A 18 -18.90 -30.45 -0.11
C GLY A 18 -19.75 -31.18 -1.14
N THR A 19 -21.00 -31.49 -0.81
CA THR A 19 -21.92 -32.36 -1.58
C THR A 19 -22.38 -31.81 -2.94
N SER A 20 -21.78 -30.73 -3.45
CA SER A 20 -22.06 -30.20 -4.77
C SER A 20 -20.84 -29.45 -5.31
N GLY A 21 -20.02 -30.15 -6.10
CA GLY A 21 -18.94 -29.56 -6.89
C GLY A 21 -17.65 -29.27 -6.10
N SER A 22 -16.58 -29.97 -6.46
CA SER A 22 -15.24 -29.71 -5.97
C SER A 22 -14.64 -28.48 -6.66
N VAL A 23 -14.53 -27.36 -5.95
CA VAL A 23 -13.79 -26.18 -6.41
C VAL A 23 -12.35 -26.28 -5.92
N LYS A 24 -11.40 -26.32 -6.85
CA LYS A 24 -9.95 -26.29 -6.54
C LYS A 24 -9.54 -24.83 -6.38
N PHE A 25 -9.26 -24.41 -5.16
CA PHE A 25 -8.61 -23.14 -4.88
C PHE A 25 -7.15 -23.36 -4.53
N THR A 26 -6.25 -22.80 -5.35
CA THR A 26 -4.84 -22.66 -4.99
C THR A 26 -4.68 -21.33 -4.28
N LEU A 27 -4.88 -21.30 -2.97
CA LEU A 27 -4.61 -20.10 -2.15
C LEU A 27 -3.17 -20.16 -1.63
N PRO A 28 -2.34 -19.13 -1.86
CA PRO A 28 -1.07 -18.99 -1.16
C PRO A 28 -1.34 -18.45 0.24
N LEU A 29 -1.86 -19.28 1.13
CA LEU A 29 -1.82 -19.02 2.57
C LEU A 29 -0.61 -19.76 3.12
N VAL A 30 0.43 -19.01 3.50
CA VAL A 30 1.60 -19.60 4.15
C VAL A 30 1.56 -19.28 5.64
N PRO A 31 1.33 -20.28 6.51
CA PRO A 31 1.54 -20.14 7.94
C PRO A 31 2.98 -19.70 8.21
N ARG A 32 3.15 -18.80 9.17
CA ARG A 32 4.42 -18.07 9.38
C ARG A 32 5.56 -18.95 9.87
N ASP A 33 5.27 -20.15 10.41
CA ASP A 33 6.26 -21.15 10.80
C ASP A 33 5.64 -22.55 10.64
N TYR A 34 6.22 -23.41 9.80
CA TYR A 34 5.89 -24.84 9.76
C TYR A 34 7.09 -25.62 10.31
N VAL A 35 6.94 -26.13 11.52
CA VAL A 35 7.95 -27.02 12.14
C VAL A 35 7.63 -28.44 11.69
N SER A 36 8.39 -28.94 10.72
CA SER A 36 8.45 -30.36 10.40
C SER A 36 9.88 -30.83 10.61
N ASN A 37 10.06 -31.74 11.57
CA ASN A 37 11.30 -32.48 11.81
C ASN A 37 12.55 -31.60 11.99
N ASN A 38 12.59 -30.83 13.09
CA ASN A 38 13.80 -30.17 13.62
C ASN A 38 14.60 -29.22 12.71
N GLU A 39 14.10 -28.89 11.51
CA GLU A 39 14.66 -27.83 10.68
C GLU A 39 13.77 -26.60 10.72
N VAL A 40 14.31 -25.49 11.23
CA VAL A 40 13.72 -24.16 11.06
C VAL A 40 13.93 -23.75 9.61
N ILE A 41 12.93 -23.99 8.77
CA ILE A 41 12.94 -23.48 7.39
C ILE A 41 12.70 -21.97 7.47
N TYR A 42 13.77 -21.19 7.35
CA TYR A 42 13.65 -19.75 7.14
C TYR A 42 12.95 -19.51 5.80
N MET A 43 11.66 -19.22 5.85
CA MET A 43 10.92 -18.81 4.67
C MET A 43 11.32 -17.38 4.34
N GLN A 44 12.32 -17.23 3.47
CA GLN A 44 12.72 -15.93 2.97
C GLN A 44 11.53 -15.27 2.28
N GLN A 45 11.13 -14.11 2.78
CA GLN A 45 10.08 -13.33 2.17
C GLN A 45 10.63 -12.69 0.90
N ILE A 46 10.42 -13.34 -0.24
CA ILE A 46 10.85 -12.84 -1.55
C ILE A 46 9.85 -11.77 -1.99
N VAL A 47 10.30 -10.51 -2.07
CA VAL A 47 9.50 -9.40 -2.59
C VAL A 47 9.73 -9.31 -4.09
N LEU A 48 8.72 -9.67 -4.88
CA LEU A 48 8.75 -9.56 -6.34
C LEU A 48 7.98 -8.32 -6.82
N PRO A 49 8.37 -7.71 -7.94
CA PRO A 49 7.57 -6.65 -8.56
C PRO A 49 6.16 -7.14 -8.90
N ILE A 50 5.15 -6.29 -8.70
CA ILE A 50 3.78 -6.56 -9.13
C ILE A 50 3.73 -6.44 -10.66
N LYS A 51 3.45 -7.55 -11.33
CA LYS A 51 3.34 -7.60 -12.81
C LYS A 51 1.91 -7.77 -13.30
N ASP A 52 1.03 -8.30 -12.45
CA ASP A 52 -0.36 -8.57 -12.78
C ASP A 52 -1.25 -7.37 -12.43
N SER A 53 -2.03 -6.90 -13.40
CA SER A 53 -2.94 -5.78 -13.25
C SER A 53 -4.13 -6.10 -12.34
N ASN A 54 -4.56 -7.36 -12.27
CA ASN A 54 -5.63 -7.78 -11.37
C ASN A 54 -5.16 -7.70 -9.91
N VAL A 55 -3.96 -8.21 -9.63
CA VAL A 55 -3.33 -8.10 -8.31
C VAL A 55 -3.14 -6.63 -7.93
N LEU A 56 -2.71 -5.78 -8.86
CA LEU A 56 -2.59 -4.34 -8.61
C LEU A 56 -3.95 -3.72 -8.23
N LYS A 57 -5.03 -4.11 -8.91
CA LYS A 57 -6.38 -3.62 -8.63
C LYS A 57 -6.88 -4.08 -7.27
N GLU A 58 -6.66 -5.35 -6.90
CA GLU A 58 -7.02 -5.87 -5.59
C GLU A 58 -6.30 -5.13 -4.45
N VAL A 59 -5.01 -4.81 -4.64
CA VAL A 59 -4.24 -4.02 -3.68
C VAL A 59 -4.83 -2.61 -3.55
N GLN A 60 -5.15 -1.96 -4.67
CA GLN A 60 -5.80 -0.65 -4.69
C GLN A 60 -7.15 -0.66 -3.95
N ASP A 61 -8.01 -1.63 -4.24
CA ASP A 61 -9.34 -1.77 -3.64
C ASP A 61 -9.24 -2.06 -2.13
N THR A 62 -8.30 -2.91 -1.73
CA THR A 62 -8.04 -3.22 -0.32
C THR A 62 -7.58 -1.97 0.44
N LEU A 63 -6.63 -1.22 -0.11
CA LEU A 63 -6.13 0.01 0.51
C LEU A 63 -7.24 1.04 0.69
N LEU A 64 -8.16 1.15 -0.28
CA LEU A 64 -9.22 2.14 -0.25
C LEU A 64 -10.36 1.76 0.71
N ASN A 65 -10.77 0.49 0.73
CA ASN A 65 -12.04 0.09 1.37
C ASN A 65 -11.89 -0.64 2.71
N ASN A 66 -10.74 -1.26 3.00
CA ASN A 66 -10.60 -2.13 4.17
C ASN A 66 -9.99 -1.44 5.40
N PHE A 67 -9.67 -0.14 5.31
CA PHE A 67 -9.04 0.62 6.39
C PHE A 67 -9.83 1.88 6.74
N LYS A 68 -9.85 2.25 8.03
CA LYS A 68 -10.43 3.52 8.50
C LYS A 68 -9.84 4.75 7.78
N ALA A 69 -8.56 4.67 7.42
CA ALA A 69 -7.81 5.70 6.70
C ALA A 69 -7.64 5.37 5.21
N GLY A 70 -8.60 4.63 4.62
CA GLY A 70 -8.40 3.98 3.33
C GLY A 70 -8.06 4.96 2.21
N ARG A 71 -8.75 6.12 2.15
CA ARG A 71 -8.45 7.18 1.18
C ARG A 71 -6.99 7.65 1.26
N ARG A 72 -6.47 7.92 2.46
CA ARG A 72 -5.07 8.32 2.66
C ARG A 72 -4.12 7.23 2.17
N ASN A 73 -4.36 5.98 2.56
CA ASN A 73 -3.47 4.86 2.23
C ASN A 73 -3.42 4.61 0.71
N TYR A 74 -4.58 4.65 0.07
CA TYR A 74 -4.71 4.57 -1.38
C TYR A 74 -3.97 5.72 -2.08
N THR A 75 -4.13 6.97 -1.62
CA THR A 75 -3.45 8.11 -2.23
C THR A 75 -1.93 8.05 -2.06
N ILE A 76 -1.41 7.59 -0.91
CA ILE A 76 0.04 7.36 -0.73
C ILE A 76 0.55 6.37 -1.79
N PHE A 77 -0.18 5.27 -2.00
CA PHE A 77 0.19 4.27 -3.00
C PHE A 77 0.17 4.84 -4.43
N GLN A 78 -0.87 5.59 -4.79
CA GLN A 78 -0.99 6.21 -6.11
C GLN A 78 0.10 7.26 -6.37
N VAL A 79 0.39 8.11 -5.37
CA VAL A 79 1.46 9.10 -5.46
C VAL A 79 2.82 8.41 -5.57
N GLY A 80 3.10 7.40 -4.76
CA GLY A 80 4.36 6.65 -4.86
C GLY A 80 4.54 5.98 -6.23
N LYS A 81 3.46 5.42 -6.78
CA LYS A 81 3.45 4.82 -8.12
C LYS A 81 3.69 5.87 -9.22
N ALA A 82 3.04 7.03 -9.14
CA ALA A 82 3.15 8.07 -10.18
C ALA A 82 4.48 8.82 -10.14
N THR A 83 5.02 9.05 -8.94
CA THR A 83 6.21 9.87 -8.72
C THR A 83 7.51 9.07 -8.64
N LEU A 84 7.41 7.74 -8.52
CA LEU A 84 8.54 6.81 -8.36
C LEU A 84 9.47 7.16 -7.16
N LEU A 85 8.94 7.91 -6.19
CA LEU A 85 9.64 8.23 -4.96
C LEU A 85 9.67 7.04 -4.01
N ARG A 86 10.68 7.02 -3.14
CA ARG A 86 10.68 6.09 -2.01
C ARG A 86 9.53 6.44 -1.09
N VAL A 87 8.92 5.43 -0.50
CA VAL A 87 7.72 5.63 0.32
C VAL A 87 7.97 6.55 1.52
N SER A 88 9.19 6.51 2.10
CA SER A 88 9.62 7.45 3.15
C SER A 88 9.57 8.91 2.68
N ASP A 89 9.99 9.17 1.44
CA ASP A 89 10.01 10.50 0.85
C ASP A 89 8.58 10.95 0.54
N VAL A 90 7.73 10.05 0.04
CA VAL A 90 6.29 10.31 -0.19
C VAL A 90 5.58 10.71 1.10
N MET A 91 5.83 10.01 2.20
CA MET A 91 5.21 10.31 3.49
C MET A 91 5.63 11.69 4.04
N CYS A 92 6.83 12.16 3.69
CA CYS A 92 7.34 13.47 4.10
C CYS A 92 6.91 14.62 3.16
N LEU A 93 6.07 14.38 2.15
CA LEU A 93 5.57 15.46 1.30
C LEU A 93 4.70 16.44 2.10
N LYS A 94 4.85 17.73 1.83
CA LYS A 94 4.00 18.79 2.40
C LYS A 94 2.89 19.18 1.44
N GLN A 95 1.81 19.73 1.98
CA GLN A 95 0.73 20.28 1.14
C GLN A 95 1.26 21.40 0.23
N ALA A 96 2.15 22.25 0.74
CA ALA A 96 2.78 23.33 -0.02
C ALA A 96 3.68 22.83 -1.17
N ASP A 97 4.13 21.57 -1.15
CA ASP A 97 4.93 21.02 -2.26
C ASP A 97 4.05 20.68 -3.47
N ILE A 98 2.77 20.39 -3.24
CA ILE A 98 1.82 19.87 -4.24
C ILE A 98 0.79 20.91 -4.66
N PHE A 99 0.28 21.68 -3.70
CA PHE A 99 -0.79 22.64 -3.91
C PHE A 99 -0.27 24.08 -3.89
N ASN A 100 -0.88 24.90 -4.73
CA ASN A 100 -0.77 26.35 -4.67
C ASN A 100 -1.68 26.90 -3.56
N PRO A 101 -1.45 28.15 -3.11
CA PRO A 101 -2.30 28.79 -2.09
C PRO A 101 -3.77 28.91 -2.49
N ASP A 102 -4.06 29.01 -3.80
CA ASP A 102 -5.42 29.02 -4.36
C ASP A 102 -6.11 27.64 -4.34
N GLY A 103 -5.40 26.59 -3.93
CA GLY A 103 -5.88 25.21 -3.89
C GLY A 103 -5.67 24.41 -5.17
N SER A 104 -5.16 25.03 -6.25
CA SER A 104 -4.82 24.33 -7.49
C SER A 104 -3.59 23.43 -7.30
N ILE A 105 -3.47 22.37 -8.11
CA ILE A 105 -2.29 21.49 -8.10
C ILE A 105 -1.20 22.11 -8.96
N LYS A 106 0.03 22.13 -8.43
CA LYS A 106 1.23 22.57 -9.15
C LYS A 106 1.47 21.70 -10.38
N GLN A 107 1.82 22.32 -11.50
CA GLN A 107 2.17 21.60 -12.74
C GLN A 107 3.46 20.77 -12.56
N ASN A 108 4.44 21.35 -11.88
CA ASN A 108 5.70 20.72 -11.51
C ASN A 108 5.92 20.95 -10.01
N ALA A 109 6.09 19.87 -9.24
CA ALA A 109 6.52 19.97 -7.85
C ALA A 109 8.01 19.69 -7.77
N PHE A 110 8.78 20.61 -7.18
CA PHE A 110 10.21 20.47 -6.97
C PHE A 110 10.45 20.02 -5.53
N ILE A 111 10.94 18.80 -5.36
CA ILE A 111 11.34 18.29 -4.05
C ILE A 111 12.83 17.98 -4.03
N HIS A 112 13.48 18.06 -2.88
CA HIS A 112 14.87 17.62 -2.75
C HIS A 112 14.91 16.15 -2.31
N ASP A 113 15.56 15.28 -3.09
CA ASP A 113 15.78 13.89 -2.69
C ASP A 113 16.69 13.88 -1.47
N ARG A 114 16.19 13.33 -0.35
CA ARG A 114 16.92 13.29 0.92
C ARG A 114 18.24 12.53 0.83
N LYS A 115 18.33 11.52 -0.05
CA LYS A 115 19.52 10.69 -0.20
C LYS A 115 20.61 11.39 -1.02
N THR A 116 20.23 12.17 -2.03
CA THR A 116 21.20 12.73 -3.00
C THR A 116 21.33 14.26 -2.91
N GLY A 117 20.41 14.94 -2.22
CA GLY A 117 20.30 16.40 -2.15
C GLY A 117 19.83 17.06 -3.46
N LYS A 118 19.70 16.30 -4.54
CA LYS A 118 19.35 16.82 -5.87
C LYS A 118 17.86 17.15 -5.96
N PRO A 119 17.49 18.20 -6.71
CA PRO A 119 16.09 18.47 -7.01
C PRO A 119 15.51 17.36 -7.89
N ASN A 120 14.31 16.91 -7.55
CA ASN A 120 13.51 15.97 -8.30
C ASN A 120 12.19 16.66 -8.69
N THR A 121 11.86 16.59 -9.97
CA THR A 121 10.63 17.17 -10.51
C THR A 121 9.56 16.09 -10.56
N LEU A 122 8.50 16.26 -9.76
CA LEU A 122 7.41 15.28 -9.70
C LEU A 122 6.41 15.52 -10.83
N TYR A 123 6.14 14.46 -11.59
CA TYR A 123 5.09 14.47 -12.60
C TYR A 123 3.73 14.12 -11.97
N LEU A 124 2.97 15.15 -11.60
CA LEU A 124 1.72 15.00 -10.85
C LEU A 124 0.49 14.76 -11.73
N LYS A 125 0.58 15.01 -13.04
CA LYS A 125 -0.55 14.91 -13.98
C LYS A 125 -1.35 13.59 -13.86
N PRO A 126 -0.72 12.40 -13.72
CA PRO A 126 -1.45 11.13 -13.62
C PRO A 126 -2.22 10.95 -12.30
N VAL A 127 -1.92 11.74 -11.26
CA VAL A 127 -2.48 11.57 -9.91
C VAL A 127 -3.28 12.80 -9.44
N GLN A 128 -3.51 13.78 -10.32
CA GLN A 128 -4.23 15.01 -9.97
C GLN A 128 -5.62 14.74 -9.38
N THR A 129 -6.39 13.87 -10.02
CA THR A 129 -7.73 13.50 -9.52
C THR A 129 -7.67 12.94 -8.11
N GLU A 130 -6.74 12.03 -7.83
CA GLU A 130 -6.61 11.42 -6.50
C GLU A 130 -6.13 12.39 -5.43
N LEU A 131 -5.28 13.35 -5.81
CA LEU A 131 -4.85 14.43 -4.92
C LEU A 131 -6.01 15.37 -4.58
N LEU A 132 -6.86 15.73 -5.54
CA LEU A 132 -8.05 16.56 -5.31
C LEU A 132 -9.08 15.83 -4.42
N LEU A 133 -9.40 14.58 -4.73
CA LEU A 133 -10.31 13.76 -3.93
C LEU A 133 -9.79 13.60 -2.50
N TYR A 134 -8.49 13.41 -2.33
CA TYR A 134 -7.88 13.30 -1.01
C TYR A 134 -7.86 14.63 -0.25
N ARG A 135 -7.62 15.76 -0.94
CA ARG A 135 -7.74 17.09 -0.32
C ARG A 135 -9.16 17.32 0.21
N GLN A 136 -10.19 16.97 -0.56
CA GLN A 136 -11.56 17.06 -0.09
C GLN A 136 -11.79 16.17 1.14
N TRP A 137 -11.28 14.93 1.11
CA TRP A 137 -11.36 14.03 2.25
C TRP A 137 -10.70 14.60 3.52
N LEU A 138 -9.55 15.28 3.41
CA LEU A 138 -8.91 15.96 4.55
C LEU A 138 -9.80 17.05 5.15
N LEU A 139 -10.45 17.85 4.30
CA LEU A 139 -11.38 18.91 4.72
C LEU A 139 -12.61 18.33 5.44
N ASP A 140 -13.22 17.29 4.87
CA ASP A 140 -14.41 16.63 5.44
C ASP A 140 -14.11 16.04 6.84
N HIS A 141 -12.87 15.59 7.06
CA HIS A 141 -12.41 15.03 8.32
C HIS A 141 -11.79 16.07 9.27
N LYS A 142 -11.78 17.35 8.88
CA LYS A 142 -11.19 18.46 9.65
C LYS A 142 -9.73 18.22 10.04
N LEU A 143 -8.97 17.63 9.13
CA LEU A 143 -7.54 17.33 9.31
C LEU A 143 -6.70 18.48 8.73
N GLU A 144 -6.42 19.48 9.57
CA GLU A 144 -5.51 20.56 9.22
C GLU A 144 -4.06 20.16 9.53
N SER A 145 -3.19 20.20 8.51
CA SER A 145 -1.80 19.81 8.64
C SER A 145 -0.93 20.48 7.57
N GLU A 146 0.33 20.74 7.89
CA GLU A 146 1.33 21.09 6.87
C GLU A 146 1.66 19.88 5.97
N TRP A 147 1.57 18.67 6.52
CA TRP A 147 1.92 17.44 5.82
C TRP A 147 0.81 17.04 4.85
N LEU A 148 1.19 16.52 3.69
CA LEU A 148 0.25 15.96 2.73
C LEU A 148 -0.43 14.72 3.33
N PHE A 149 0.34 13.87 4.03
CA PHE A 149 -0.16 12.64 4.65
C PHE A 149 -0.06 12.68 6.17
N PRO A 150 -0.95 13.42 6.86
CA PRO A 150 -0.92 13.52 8.32
C PRO A 150 -1.27 12.20 9.01
N SER A 151 -0.80 12.08 10.25
CA SER A 151 -1.36 11.11 11.18
C SER A 151 -2.74 11.55 11.63
N ILE A 152 -3.72 10.64 11.61
CA ILE A 152 -5.11 10.95 12.00
C ILE A 152 -5.21 11.39 13.46
N GLN A 153 -4.40 10.80 14.33
CA GLN A 153 -4.40 11.13 15.77
C GLN A 153 -3.57 12.37 16.09
N HIS A 154 -2.65 12.71 15.20
CA HIS A 154 -1.60 13.69 15.42
C HIS A 154 -1.33 14.45 14.12
N PRO A 155 -2.21 15.36 13.71
CA PRO A 155 -2.10 16.05 12.41
C PRO A 155 -0.84 16.91 12.29
N GLU A 156 -0.19 17.28 13.40
CA GLU A 156 1.08 18.01 13.42
C GLU A 156 2.24 17.24 12.77
N ARG A 157 2.10 15.91 12.62
CA ARG A 157 3.12 15.04 12.02
C ARG A 157 2.56 14.24 10.86
N HIS A 158 3.45 13.87 9.93
CA HIS A 158 3.12 12.90 8.91
C HIS A 158 2.89 11.50 9.51
N ILE A 159 2.26 10.62 8.74
CA ILE A 159 2.14 9.20 9.07
C ILE A 159 3.53 8.60 9.30
N THR A 160 3.68 7.82 10.38
CA THR A 160 4.95 7.17 10.69
C THR A 160 5.19 5.97 9.77
N GLU A 161 6.46 5.73 9.42
CA GLU A 161 6.87 4.56 8.64
C GLU A 161 6.35 3.25 9.24
N LYS A 162 6.48 3.09 10.56
CA LYS A 162 5.98 1.91 11.29
C LYS A 162 4.49 1.69 11.08
N GLN A 163 3.70 2.77 11.04
CA GLN A 163 2.26 2.67 10.81
C GLN A 163 1.95 2.35 9.35
N PHE A 164 2.69 2.94 8.42
CA PHE A 164 2.57 2.63 7.00
C PHE A 164 2.90 1.16 6.70
N TYR A 165 4.02 0.64 7.20
CA TYR A 165 4.38 -0.77 7.03
C TYR A 165 3.41 -1.75 7.68
N LYS A 166 2.67 -1.33 8.72
CA LYS A 166 1.57 -2.12 9.28
C LYS A 166 0.35 -2.19 8.36
N ILE A 167 0.13 -1.17 7.54
CA ILE A 167 -0.97 -1.15 6.55
C ILE A 167 -0.63 -2.04 5.35
N MET A 168 0.65 -2.09 4.97
CA MET A 168 1.14 -2.89 3.84
C MET A 168 1.41 -4.37 4.17
N ARG A 169 1.24 -4.77 5.43
CA ARG A 169 1.38 -6.17 5.88
C ARG A 169 0.02 -6.87 5.88
#